data_AF-A0A4Y2L2R6-F1
#
_entry.id   AF-A0A4Y2L2R6-F1
#
_cell.length_a   1.000
_cell.length_b   1.000
_cell.length_c   1.000
_cell.angle_alpha   90.00
_cell.angle_beta   90.00
_cell.angle_gamma   90.00
#
_symmetry.space_group_name_H-M   'P 1'
#
loop_
_entity.id
_entity.type
_entity.pdbx_description
1 polymer ?
#
loop_
_entity_poly.entity_id
_entity_poly.type
_entity_poly.pdbx_seq_one_letter_code
_entity_poly.pdbx_strand_id
1 'polypeptide(L)'
;MQNFHYNIINKEYGDRAQLLFISTGSLTYEVETKDIYDMSRHMDIYVTSDYPRDHFLFSESNKKIGRFKDELHSKPIFEFIGPRPKMYSIKSECGEKMAKGVA
;
A
#
# COMPACT_ATOMS: atom_id res chain seq x y z
N MET A 1 -4.06 -2.32 -11.69
CA MET A 1 -2.71 -1.81 -11.42
C MET A 1 -2.44 -0.49 -12.17
N GLN A 2 -2.39 -0.47 -13.50
CA GLN A 2 -2.11 0.77 -14.25
C GLN A 2 -3.16 1.87 -14.05
N ASN A 3 -4.46 1.52 -14.09
CA ASN A 3 -5.52 2.49 -13.81
C ASN A 3 -5.36 3.16 -12.44
N PHE A 4 -4.98 2.39 -11.42
CA PHE A 4 -4.75 2.90 -10.07
C PHE A 4 -3.53 3.83 -10.00
N HIS A 5 -2.41 3.47 -10.66
CA HIS A 5 -1.23 4.32 -10.71
C HIS A 5 -1.54 5.69 -11.37
N TYR A 6 -2.09 5.68 -12.58
CA TYR A 6 -2.29 6.92 -13.35
C TYR A 6 -3.49 7.75 -12.89
N ASN A 7 -4.60 7.12 -12.52
CA ASN A 7 -5.83 7.84 -12.19
C ASN A 7 -6.01 8.15 -10.71
N ILE A 8 -5.31 7.45 -9.81
CA ILE A 8 -5.39 7.72 -8.37
C ILE A 8 -4.07 8.33 -7.90
N ILE A 9 -2.98 7.56 -7.92
CA ILE A 9 -1.71 7.98 -7.31
C ILE A 9 -1.14 9.24 -7.98
N ASN A 10 -1.02 9.26 -9.31
CA ASN A 10 -0.47 10.41 -10.02
C ASN A 10 -1.37 11.64 -9.95
N LYS A 11 -2.69 11.48 -9.79
CA LYS A 11 -3.62 12.63 -9.65
C LYS A 11 -3.60 13.23 -8.26
N GLU A 12 -3.53 12.41 -7.22
CA GLU A 12 -3.59 12.85 -5.82
C GLU A 12 -2.22 13.35 -5.33
N TYR A 13 -1.18 12.58 -5.60
CA TYR A 13 0.15 12.82 -5.04
C TYR A 13 1.10 13.44 -6.06
N GLY A 14 0.95 13.11 -7.36
CA GLY A 14 1.81 13.61 -8.43
C GLY A 14 3.28 13.34 -8.11
N ASP A 15 4.10 14.39 -8.13
CA ASP A 15 5.54 14.30 -7.83
C ASP A 15 5.86 13.89 -6.39
N ARG A 16 4.87 13.90 -5.48
CA ARG A 16 5.03 13.48 -4.08
C ARG A 16 4.94 11.97 -3.89
N ALA A 17 4.59 11.22 -4.93
CA ALA A 17 4.56 9.75 -4.88
C ALA A 17 5.60 9.16 -5.81
N GLN A 18 6.57 8.45 -5.23
CA GLN A 18 7.58 7.70 -5.95
C GLN A 18 7.23 6.21 -5.94
N LEU A 19 7.16 5.61 -7.13
CA LEU A 19 6.93 4.17 -7.28
C LEU A 19 8.23 3.40 -7.03
N LEU A 20 8.30 2.69 -5.90
CA LEU A 20 9.49 1.93 -5.50
C LEU A 20 9.52 0.53 -6.09
N PHE A 21 8.37 -0.13 -6.16
CA PHE A 21 8.30 -1.52 -6.60
C PHE A 21 6.97 -1.89 -7.23
N ILE A 22 7.02 -2.72 -8.28
CA ILE A 22 5.86 -3.28 -8.97
C ILE A 22 6.03 -4.80 -9.07
N SER A 23 4.98 -5.53 -8.69
CA SER A 23 4.87 -6.98 -8.89
C SER A 23 3.53 -7.32 -9.55
N THR A 24 3.33 -8.60 -9.88
CA THR A 24 2.08 -9.11 -10.48
C THR A 24 0.87 -8.96 -9.55
N GLY A 25 1.09 -8.82 -8.24
CA GLY A 25 0.01 -8.72 -7.24
C GLY A 25 0.06 -7.49 -6.33
N SER A 26 1.17 -6.73 -6.30
CA SER A 26 1.36 -5.62 -5.36
C SER A 26 2.13 -4.46 -5.97
N LEU A 27 1.92 -3.27 -5.38
CA LEU A 27 2.61 -2.03 -5.71
C LEU A 27 3.11 -1.43 -4.40
N THR A 28 4.33 -0.90 -4.40
CA THR A 28 4.89 -0.19 -3.25
C THR A 28 5.27 1.21 -3.66
N TYR A 29 4.74 2.19 -2.95
CA TYR A 29 4.99 3.60 -3.16
C TYR A 29 5.62 4.21 -1.92
N GLU A 30 6.55 5.13 -2.14
CA GLU A 30 6.94 6.14 -1.18
C GLU A 30 6.09 7.37 -1.45
N VAL A 31 5.40 7.88 -0.44
CA VAL A 31 4.50 9.02 -0.58
C VAL A 31 4.81 10.05 0.48
N GLU A 32 5.14 11.26 0.05
CA GLU A 32 5.30 12.40 0.94
C GLU A 32 3.94 13.00 1.26
N THR A 33 3.42 12.70 2.44
CA THR A 33 2.16 13.21 2.95
C THR A 33 2.27 13.61 4.42
N LYS A 34 1.42 14.55 4.85
CA LYS A 34 1.29 14.92 6.27
C LYS A 34 0.51 13.87 7.05
N ASP A 35 -0.35 13.12 6.38
CA ASP A 35 -1.17 12.07 6.96
C ASP A 35 -1.17 10.86 6.03
N ILE A 36 -0.68 9.72 6.53
CA ILE A 36 -0.64 8.44 5.80
C ILE A 36 -2.04 7.85 5.61
N TYR A 37 -3.02 8.28 6.41
CA TYR A 37 -4.38 7.80 6.38
C TYR A 37 -5.30 8.64 5.47
N ASP A 38 -4.73 9.53 4.65
CA ASP A 38 -5.46 10.29 3.63
C ASP A 38 -6.12 9.38 2.56
N MET A 39 -5.77 8.08 2.57
CA MET A 39 -6.48 7.01 1.87
C MET A 39 -7.99 6.95 2.22
N SER A 40 -8.39 7.52 3.36
CA SER A 40 -9.79 7.66 3.78
C SER A 40 -10.68 8.35 2.73
N ARG A 41 -10.12 9.23 1.88
CA ARG A 41 -10.84 9.92 0.81
C ARG A 41 -11.34 8.99 -0.28
N HIS A 42 -10.65 7.87 -0.47
CA HIS A 42 -10.95 6.87 -1.50
C HIS A 42 -11.29 5.53 -0.85
N MET A 43 -12.10 5.53 0.22
CA MET A 43 -12.49 4.28 0.88
C MET A 43 -13.15 3.28 -0.07
N ASP A 44 -13.76 3.73 -1.16
CA ASP A 44 -14.35 2.84 -2.15
C ASP A 44 -13.28 1.99 -2.88
N ILE A 45 -12.07 2.51 -3.11
CA ILE A 45 -11.01 1.79 -3.86
C ILE A 45 -10.17 0.86 -2.98
N TYR A 46 -10.14 1.11 -1.67
CA TYR A 46 -9.33 0.37 -0.70
C TYR A 46 -10.16 -0.65 0.09
N VAL A 47 -9.55 -1.80 0.36
CA VAL A 47 -10.08 -2.83 1.25
C VAL A 47 -9.40 -2.69 2.60
N THR A 48 -10.12 -2.14 3.58
CA THR A 48 -9.66 -1.93 4.96
C THR A 48 -10.32 -2.89 5.95
N SER A 49 -10.97 -3.95 5.46
CA SER A 49 -11.67 -4.93 6.31
C SER A 49 -10.75 -5.76 7.20
N ASP A 50 -9.44 -5.74 6.93
CA ASP A 50 -8.44 -6.44 7.74
C ASP A 50 -7.75 -5.50 8.75
N TYR A 51 -8.22 -4.26 8.87
CA TYR A 51 -7.73 -3.35 9.90
C TYR A 51 -8.21 -3.78 11.28
N PRO A 52 -7.53 -3.37 12.36
CA PRO A 52 -8.06 -3.55 13.72
C PRO A 52 -9.45 -2.93 13.83
N ARG A 53 -10.38 -3.59 14.54
CA ARG A 53 -11.76 -3.08 14.72
C ARG A 53 -11.84 -1.71 15.39
N ASP A 54 -10.81 -1.35 16.13
CA ASP A 54 -10.65 -0.05 16.79
C ASP A 54 -10.17 1.06 15.84
N HIS A 55 -9.71 0.70 14.63
CA HIS A 55 -9.17 1.64 13.68
C HIS A 55 -10.29 2.42 12.96
N PHE A 56 -10.17 3.74 12.89
CA PHE A 56 -11.16 4.64 12.28
C PHE A 56 -11.44 4.37 10.78
N LEU A 57 -10.52 3.70 10.08
CA LEU A 57 -10.67 3.26 8.69
C LEU A 57 -11.21 1.84 8.53
N PHE A 58 -11.51 1.12 9.59
CA PHE A 58 -12.06 -0.23 9.49
C PHE A 58 -13.44 -0.18 8.80
N SER A 59 -13.58 -0.90 7.68
CA SER A 59 -14.85 -1.04 6.97
C SER A 59 -14.96 -2.40 6.29
N GLU A 60 -16.05 -3.11 6.55
CA GLU A 60 -16.35 -4.40 5.91
C GLU A 60 -17.08 -4.25 4.56
N SER A 61 -17.57 -3.05 4.24
CA SER A 61 -18.41 -2.80 3.07
C SER A 61 -17.70 -3.02 1.73
N ASN A 62 -16.37 -2.93 1.70
CA ASN A 62 -15.56 -2.92 0.48
C ASN A 62 -14.86 -4.24 0.15
N LYS A 63 -15.33 -5.39 0.69
CA LYS A 63 -14.87 -6.75 0.33
C LYS A 63 -15.28 -7.17 -1.09
N LYS A 64 -14.92 -6.39 -2.11
CA LYS A 64 -15.19 -6.68 -3.53
C LYS A 64 -13.89 -6.95 -4.29
N ILE A 65 -13.97 -7.87 -5.25
CA ILE A 65 -12.89 -8.20 -6.19
C ILE A 65 -12.57 -6.96 -7.05
N GLY A 66 -11.29 -6.66 -7.21
CA GLY A 66 -10.79 -5.51 -7.99
C GLY A 66 -10.43 -4.26 -7.19
N ARG A 67 -10.54 -4.32 -5.86
CA ARG A 67 -10.09 -3.25 -4.94
C ARG A 67 -8.70 -3.57 -4.39
N PHE A 68 -7.98 -2.54 -3.93
CA PHE A 68 -6.61 -2.69 -3.40
C PHE A 68 -6.65 -2.92 -1.90
N LYS A 69 -6.04 -4.02 -1.45
CA LYS A 69 -5.85 -4.30 -0.03
C LYS A 69 -4.54 -3.70 0.44
N ASP A 70 -4.56 -3.11 1.64
CA ASP A 70 -3.35 -2.76 2.36
C ASP A 70 -2.78 -4.02 3.06
N GLU A 71 -1.59 -4.44 2.65
CA GLU A 71 -0.91 -5.64 3.17
C GLU A 71 -0.31 -5.46 4.57
N LEU A 72 -0.20 -4.22 5.05
CA LEU A 72 0.41 -3.90 6.34
C LEU A 72 -0.61 -3.59 7.44
N HIS A 73 -1.91 -3.63 7.12
CA HIS A 73 -3.00 -3.50 8.09
C HIS A 73 -2.85 -2.24 8.96
N SER A 74 -2.73 -1.07 8.31
CA SER A 74 -2.57 0.25 8.95
C SER A 74 -1.21 0.53 9.58
N LYS A 75 -0.23 -0.37 9.43
CA LYS A 75 1.09 -0.19 10.02
C LYS A 75 2.03 0.54 9.07
N PRO A 76 2.65 1.66 9.49
CA PRO A 76 3.56 2.39 8.63
C PRO A 76 4.81 1.57 8.28
N ILE A 77 5.36 1.83 7.10
CA ILE A 77 6.69 1.35 6.70
C ILE A 77 7.69 2.41 7.16
N PHE A 78 8.75 1.97 7.85
CA PHE A 78 9.86 2.84 8.23
C PHE A 78 10.97 2.80 7.20
N GLU A 79 11.27 1.62 6.66
CA GLU A 79 12.39 1.42 5.75
C GLU A 79 12.01 0.41 4.66
N PHE A 80 12.41 0.68 3.41
CA PHE A 80 12.23 -0.20 2.26
C PHE A 80 13.56 -0.39 1.54
N ILE A 81 13.90 -1.63 1.20
CA ILE A 81 15.08 -1.96 0.39
C ILE A 81 14.67 -2.97 -0.68
N GLY A 82 14.85 -2.61 -1.95
CA GLY A 82 14.54 -3.47 -3.10
C GLY A 82 15.77 -3.69 -4.00
N PRO A 83 16.69 -4.61 -3.68
CA PRO A 83 17.94 -4.75 -4.42
C PRO A 83 17.78 -5.37 -5.80
N ARG A 84 16.74 -6.16 -6.04
CA ARG A 84 16.47 -6.85 -7.32
C ARG A 84 14.98 -6.97 -7.59
N PRO A 85 14.54 -7.12 -8.86
CA PRO A 85 13.17 -7.49 -9.16
C PRO A 85 12.76 -8.75 -8.39
N LYS A 86 11.55 -8.76 -7.82
CA LYS A 86 11.04 -9.83 -6.94
C LYS A 86 11.83 -10.04 -5.64
N MET A 87 12.69 -9.12 -5.24
CA MET A 87 13.40 -9.18 -3.97
C MET A 87 13.28 -7.85 -3.24
N TYR A 88 12.61 -7.87 -2.09
CA TYR A 88 12.49 -6.69 -1.25
C TYR A 88 12.47 -7.04 0.24
N SER A 89 12.86 -6.07 1.06
CA SER A 89 12.74 -6.08 2.51
C SER A 89 12.03 -4.81 2.95
N ILE A 90 11.00 -4.98 3.79
CA ILE A 90 10.23 -3.89 4.40
C ILE A 90 10.37 -4.01 5.91
N LYS A 91 10.68 -2.89 6.56
CA LYS A 91 10.65 -2.78 8.01
C LYS A 91 9.43 -1.98 8.42
N SER A 92 8.59 -2.59 9.25
CA SER A 92 7.38 -1.98 9.81
C SER A 92 7.32 -2.25 11.31
N GLU A 93 6.39 -1.62 12.02
CA GLU A 93 6.17 -1.83 13.45
C GLU A 93 5.85 -3.31 13.78
N CYS A 94 5.27 -4.06 12.84
CA CYS A 94 5.00 -5.49 13.02
C CYS A 94 6.23 -6.41 12.90
N GLY A 95 7.39 -5.86 12.53
CA GLY A 95 8.60 -6.61 12.22
C GLY A 95 9.04 -6.49 10.76
N GLU A 96 10.02 -7.30 10.40
CA GLU A 96 10.64 -7.32 9.07
C GLU A 96 9.90 -8.29 8.14
N LYS A 97 9.37 -7.77 7.04
CA LYS A 97 8.81 -8.57 5.96
C LYS A 97 9.82 -8.66 4.82
N MET A 98 10.36 -9.85 4.62
CA MET A 98 11.24 -10.15 3.49
C MET A 98 10.48 -10.98 2.45
N ALA A 99 10.47 -10.53 1.20
CA ALA A 99 10.03 -11.33 0.08
C ALA A 99 11.25 -11.69 -0.77
N LYS A 100 11.59 -12.98 -0.78
CA LYS A 100 12.56 -13.55 -1.72
C LYS A 100 11.79 -14.21 -2.85
N GLY A 101 11.93 -13.69 -4.06
CA GLY A 101 11.51 -14.38 -5.28
C GLY A 101 12.22 -15.71 -5.36
N VAL A 102 11.45 -16.79 -5.46
CA VAL A 102 11.98 -18.10 -5.86
C VAL A 102 12.48 -17.95 -7.29
N ALA A 103 13.73 -18.37 -7.50
CA ALA A 103 14.39 -18.36 -8.81
C ALA A 103 13.62 -19.23 -9.82
#